data_AF-A0A959RII8-F1
#
_entry.id   AF-A0A959RII8-F1
#
_cell.length_a   1.000
_cell.length_b   1.000
_cell.length_c   1.000
_cell.angle_alpha   90.00
_cell.angle_beta   90.00
_cell.angle_gamma   90.00
#
_symmetry.space_group_name_H-M   'P 1'
#
loop_
_entity.id
_entity.type
_entity.pdbx_description
1 polymer ?
#
loop_
_entity_poly.entity_id
_entity_poly.type
_entity_poly.pdbx_seq_one_letter_code
_entity_poly.pdbx_strand_id
1 'polypeptide(L)'
;NTVNSFEARQVFFNFIRELSLDMKLVDIHYQFDRKKLFFFYTSDGRIDFRELAKKLAQTFKTRIELRQMGVRDEAKRLGGIATCGREYCCTSFISNFKRITTDIAEENNVTNTISKYTGPCGKLKCCLSFEIE
;
A
#
# COMPACT_ATOMS: atom_id res chain seq x y z
N ASN A 1 13.41 -17.39 -21.11
CA ASN A 1 12.19 -16.66 -20.68
C ASN A 1 12.41 -15.93 -19.37
N THR A 2 13.21 -14.87 -19.39
CA THR A 2 13.26 -13.87 -18.31
C THR A 2 12.22 -12.82 -18.65
N VAL A 3 10.98 -13.04 -18.24
CA VAL A 3 9.99 -11.96 -18.24
C VAL A 3 10.54 -10.87 -17.34
N ASN A 4 10.80 -9.70 -17.93
CA ASN A 4 11.31 -8.54 -17.20
C ASN A 4 10.14 -7.90 -16.43
N SER A 5 10.40 -7.33 -15.25
CA SER A 5 9.35 -6.67 -14.43
C SER A 5 8.56 -5.61 -15.21
N PHE A 6 9.18 -5.02 -16.23
CA PHE A 6 8.53 -4.09 -17.17
C PHE A 6 7.43 -4.74 -18.02
N GLU A 7 7.68 -5.93 -18.57
CA GLU A 7 6.71 -6.66 -19.38
C GLU A 7 5.54 -7.15 -18.51
N ALA A 8 5.85 -7.64 -17.31
CA ALA A 8 4.84 -8.05 -16.34
C ALA A 8 3.88 -6.90 -15.97
N ARG A 9 4.41 -5.67 -15.91
CA ARG A 9 3.62 -4.45 -15.65
C ARG A 9 2.64 -4.15 -16.78
N GLN A 10 3.07 -4.25 -18.04
CA GLN A 10 2.19 -4.00 -19.20
C GLN A 10 1.06 -5.01 -19.28
N VAL A 11 1.38 -6.30 -19.11
CA VAL A 11 0.39 -7.38 -19.09
C VAL A 11 -0.63 -7.17 -17.97
N PHE A 12 -0.16 -6.82 -16.78
CA PHE A 12 -1.04 -6.53 -15.64
C PHE A 12 -2.00 -5.39 -15.96
N PHE A 13 -1.51 -4.27 -16.51
CA PHE A 13 -2.35 -3.13 -16.87
C PHE A 13 -3.42 -3.46 -17.92
N ASN A 14 -3.07 -4.29 -18.90
CA ASN A 14 -4.02 -4.74 -19.91
C ASN A 14 -5.14 -5.58 -19.27
N PHE A 15 -4.80 -6.53 -18.41
CA PHE A 15 -5.81 -7.39 -17.77
C PHE A 15 -6.69 -6.65 -16.75
N ILE A 16 -6.15 -5.72 -15.95
CA ILE A 16 -7.01 -4.96 -15.03
C ILE A 16 -8.00 -4.08 -15.80
N ARG A 17 -7.60 -3.52 -16.95
CA ARG A 17 -8.49 -2.72 -17.81
C ARG A 17 -9.56 -3.60 -18.44
N GLU A 18 -9.17 -4.75 -18.98
CA GLU A 18 -10.10 -5.71 -19.58
C GLU A 18 -11.13 -6.23 -18.56
N LEU A 19 -10.69 -6.48 -17.32
CA LEU A 19 -11.56 -6.96 -16.24
C LEU A 19 -12.25 -5.83 -15.46
N SER A 20 -12.03 -4.56 -15.83
CA SER A 20 -12.57 -3.38 -15.15
C SER A 20 -12.35 -3.39 -13.63
N LEU A 21 -11.15 -3.75 -13.20
CA LEU A 21 -10.80 -3.82 -11.77
C LEU A 21 -10.22 -2.49 -11.28
N ASP A 22 -10.84 -1.92 -10.24
CA ASP A 22 -10.43 -0.64 -9.65
C ASP A 22 -9.26 -0.81 -8.66
N MET A 23 -8.06 -1.07 -9.20
CA MET A 23 -6.83 -1.20 -8.42
C MET A 23 -5.67 -0.46 -9.07
N LYS A 24 -4.71 -0.05 -8.23
CA LYS A 24 -3.46 0.57 -8.67
C LYS A 24 -2.28 -0.35 -8.37
N LEU A 25 -1.51 -0.68 -9.39
CA LEU A 25 -0.25 -1.42 -9.22
C LEU A 25 0.79 -0.53 -8.53
N VAL A 26 1.36 -1.04 -7.44
CA VAL A 26 2.44 -0.40 -6.68
C VAL A 26 3.79 -0.95 -7.14
N ASP A 27 3.95 -2.28 -7.13
CA ASP A 27 5.24 -2.92 -7.43
C ASP A 27 5.07 -4.37 -7.92
N ILE A 28 6.08 -4.87 -8.62
CA ILE A 28 6.17 -6.26 -9.09
C ILE A 28 7.54 -6.81 -8.75
N HIS A 29 7.55 -7.96 -8.07
CA HIS A 29 8.79 -8.57 -7.62
C HIS A 29 8.78 -10.09 -7.82
N TYR A 30 9.85 -10.62 -8.42
CA TYR A 30 10.09 -12.05 -8.45
C TYR A 30 10.71 -12.50 -7.14
N GLN A 31 10.20 -13.60 -6.57
CA GLN A 31 10.95 -14.30 -5.53
C GLN A 31 12.35 -14.63 -6.05
N PHE A 32 13.35 -14.64 -5.16
CA PHE A 32 14.74 -14.90 -5.52
C PHE A 32 14.92 -16.20 -6.33
N ASP A 33 14.19 -17.26 -5.98
CA ASP A 33 14.18 -18.55 -6.69
C ASP A 33 13.26 -18.58 -7.93
N ARG A 34 12.62 -17.44 -8.27
CA ARG A 34 11.64 -17.25 -9.33
C ARG A 34 10.42 -18.18 -9.29
N LYS A 35 10.16 -18.87 -8.18
CA LYS A 35 8.99 -19.75 -8.05
C LYS A 35 7.70 -18.98 -7.83
N LYS A 36 7.80 -17.74 -7.33
CA LYS A 36 6.67 -16.84 -7.11
C LYS A 36 6.91 -15.48 -7.76
N LEU A 37 5.83 -14.89 -8.24
CA LEU A 37 5.78 -13.51 -8.73
C LEU A 37 4.74 -12.74 -7.91
N PHE A 38 5.22 -11.72 -7.20
CA PHE A 38 4.41 -10.87 -6.35
C PHE A 38 3.93 -9.64 -7.13
N PHE A 39 2.64 -9.35 -7.02
CA PHE A 39 2.03 -8.12 -7.49
C PHE A 39 1.47 -7.37 -6.28
N PHE A 40 2.08 -6.24 -5.96
CA PHE A 40 1.61 -5.36 -4.90
C PHE A 40 0.68 -4.30 -5.50
N TYR A 41 -0.51 -4.16 -4.93
CA TYR A 41 -1.50 -3.21 -5.41
C TYR A 41 -2.21 -2.50 -4.26
N THR A 42 -2.77 -1.33 -4.53
CA THR A 42 -3.67 -0.60 -3.62
C THR A 42 -5.07 -0.54 -4.22
N SER A 43 -6.09 -0.49 -3.36
CA SER A 43 -7.49 -0.30 -3.72
C SER A 43 -8.27 0.23 -2.52
N ASP A 44 -9.32 1.00 -2.79
CA ASP A 44 -10.17 1.58 -1.74
C ASP A 44 -11.11 0.55 -1.10
N GLY A 45 -11.46 -0.50 -1.84
CA GLY A 45 -12.33 -1.58 -1.41
C GLY A 45 -11.75 -2.97 -1.62
N ARG A 46 -12.56 -3.97 -1.28
CA ARG A 46 -12.27 -5.37 -1.58
C ARG A 46 -12.51 -5.62 -3.06
N ILE A 47 -11.53 -6.25 -3.73
CA ILE A 47 -11.62 -6.59 -5.15
C ILE A 47 -11.65 -8.10 -5.32
N ASP A 48 -12.54 -8.58 -6.18
CA ASP A 48 -12.46 -9.95 -6.66
C ASP A 48 -11.45 -10.05 -7.81
N PHE A 49 -10.24 -10.52 -7.47
CA PHE A 49 -9.13 -10.67 -8.42
C PHE A 49 -8.96 -12.10 -8.94
N ARG A 50 -9.92 -13.01 -8.74
CA ARG A 50 -9.77 -14.44 -9.10
C ARG A 50 -9.48 -14.65 -10.59
N GLU A 51 -10.21 -13.96 -11.47
CA GLU A 51 -9.99 -14.06 -12.92
C GLU A 51 -8.66 -13.42 -13.34
N LEU A 52 -8.27 -12.31 -12.72
CA LEU A 52 -6.95 -11.70 -12.92
C LEU A 52 -5.83 -12.68 -12.54
N ALA A 53 -5.94 -13.34 -11.39
CA ALA A 53 -4.96 -14.31 -10.93
C ALA A 53 -4.81 -15.49 -11.91
N LYS A 54 -5.92 -16.00 -12.46
CA LYS A 54 -5.91 -17.06 -13.48
C LYS A 54 -5.18 -16.61 -14.74
N LYS A 55 -5.51 -15.44 -15.28
CA LYS A 55 -4.87 -14.89 -16.48
C LYS A 55 -3.37 -14.69 -16.29
N LEU A 56 -2.96 -14.04 -15.19
CA LEU A 56 -1.55 -13.84 -14.86
C LEU A 56 -0.80 -15.17 -14.72
N ALA A 57 -1.40 -16.17 -14.06
CA ALA A 57 -0.78 -17.48 -13.89
C ALA A 57 -0.59 -18.22 -15.22
N GLN A 58 -1.56 -18.12 -16.14
CA GLN A 58 -1.45 -18.68 -17.49
C GLN A 58 -0.35 -17.99 -18.31
N THR A 59 -0.22 -16.66 -18.21
CA THR A 59 0.80 -15.90 -18.94
C THR A 59 2.21 -16.16 -18.43
N PHE A 60 2.43 -16.06 -17.11
CA PHE A 60 3.79 -16.14 -16.53
C PHE A 60 4.23 -17.55 -16.17
N LYS A 61 3.32 -18.54 -16.19
CA LYS A 61 3.59 -19.94 -15.83
C LYS A 61 4.32 -20.09 -14.49
N THR A 62 4.03 -19.18 -13.56
CA THR A 62 4.66 -19.02 -12.25
C THR A 62 3.57 -18.83 -11.21
N ARG A 63 3.81 -19.22 -9.95
CA ARG A 63 2.84 -18.97 -8.88
C ARG A 63 2.67 -17.47 -8.67
N ILE A 64 1.47 -16.97 -8.90
CA ILE A 64 1.13 -15.55 -8.72
C ILE A 64 0.66 -15.31 -7.29
N GLU A 65 1.16 -14.24 -6.69
CA GLU A 65 0.71 -13.79 -5.37
C GLU A 65 0.34 -12.30 -5.44
N LEU A 66 -0.96 -12.03 -5.36
CA LEU A 66 -1.52 -10.68 -5.35
C LEU A 66 -1.63 -10.22 -3.90
N ARG A 67 -0.96 -9.11 -3.56
CA ARG A 67 -0.95 -8.55 -2.21
C ARG A 67 -1.50 -7.13 -2.23
N GLN A 68 -2.59 -6.92 -1.51
CA GLN A 68 -3.12 -5.59 -1.26
C GLN A 68 -2.23 -4.91 -0.21
N MET A 69 -1.75 -3.70 -0.51
CA MET A 69 -1.05 -2.84 0.43
C MET A 69 -2.02 -1.80 0.98
N GLY A 70 -1.93 -1.51 2.27
CA GLY A 70 -2.61 -0.35 2.83
C GLY A 70 -1.91 0.94 2.40
N VAL A 71 -2.65 2.06 2.32
CA VAL A 71 -2.10 3.39 1.99
C VAL A 71 -0.93 3.80 2.91
N ARG A 72 -0.93 3.34 4.17
CA ARG A 72 0.17 3.57 5.12
C ARG A 72 1.40 2.72 4.80
N ASP A 73 1.22 1.48 4.34
CA ASP A 73 2.34 0.62 3.96
C ASP A 73 3.01 1.12 2.68
N GLU A 74 2.22 1.65 1.74
CA GLU A 74 2.73 2.36 0.56
C GLU A 74 3.59 3.56 0.99
N ALA A 75 3.05 4.43 1.85
CA ALA A 75 3.81 5.58 2.37
C ALA A 75 5.05 5.17 3.17
N LYS A 76 4.97 4.10 3.96
CA LYS A 76 6.11 3.55 4.71
C LYS A 76 7.22 3.08 3.78
N ARG A 77 6.86 2.36 2.71
CA ARG A 77 7.79 1.83 1.71
C ARG A 77 8.48 2.93 0.92
N LEU A 78 7.72 3.94 0.51
CA LEU A 78 8.27 5.11 -0.18
C LEU A 78 9.16 5.95 0.75
N GLY A 79 8.78 6.05 2.02
CA GLY A 79 9.40 6.98 2.95
C GLY A 79 9.14 8.44 2.55
N GLY A 80 9.76 9.35 3.29
CA GLY A 80 9.64 10.78 3.04
C GLY A 80 9.67 11.60 4.33
N ILE A 81 9.54 12.92 4.17
CA ILE A 81 9.50 13.89 5.25
C ILE A 81 8.06 14.32 5.49
N ALA A 82 7.59 14.16 6.73
CA ALA A 82 6.27 14.58 7.16
C ALA A 82 6.22 16.10 7.37
N THR A 83 5.01 16.64 7.54
CA THR A 83 4.79 18.08 7.76
C THR A 83 5.48 18.63 9.02
N CYS A 84 5.92 17.77 9.94
CA CYS A 84 6.71 18.14 11.12
C CYS A 84 8.22 18.29 10.84
N GLY A 85 8.66 18.13 9.59
CA GLY A 85 10.07 18.22 9.19
C GLY A 85 10.90 16.97 9.51
N ARG A 86 10.29 15.91 10.06
CA ARG A 86 10.94 14.62 10.34
C ARG A 86 10.54 13.56 9.32
N GLU A 87 11.36 12.53 9.20
CA GLU A 87 11.01 11.33 8.44
C GLU A 87 9.71 10.68 8.95
N TYR A 88 9.01 9.97 8.05
CA TYR A 88 7.75 9.32 8.40
C TYR A 88 7.92 8.38 9.59
N CYS A 89 7.11 8.58 10.64
CA CYS A 89 7.23 7.77 11.85
C CYS A 89 7.01 6.27 11.55
N CYS A 90 6.17 5.94 10.56
CA CYS A 90 5.95 4.55 10.12
C CYS A 90 7.18 3.91 9.45
N THR A 91 8.07 4.72 8.87
CA THR A 91 9.35 4.30 8.28
C THR A 91 10.44 4.24 9.34
N SER A 92 10.45 5.19 10.28
CA SER A 92 11.53 5.37 11.25
C SER A 92 11.43 4.43 12.47
N PHE A 93 10.42 4.58 13.33
CA PHE A 93 10.39 3.89 14.64
C PHE A 93 9.05 3.25 15.01
N ILE A 94 7.93 3.63 14.39
CA ILE A 94 6.60 3.07 14.68
C ILE A 94 6.30 1.95 13.68
N SER A 95 6.20 0.71 14.16
CA SER A 95 5.86 -0.47 13.35
C SER A 95 4.51 -1.09 13.71
N ASN A 96 4.06 -0.93 14.96
CA ASN A 96 2.77 -1.38 15.43
C ASN A 96 1.81 -0.19 15.55
N PHE A 97 0.70 -0.22 14.81
CA PHE A 97 -0.22 0.91 14.74
C PHE A 97 -1.53 0.57 15.43
N LYS A 98 -1.82 1.24 16.54
CA LYS A 98 -3.17 1.24 17.10
C LYS A 98 -4.10 2.06 16.20
N ARG A 99 -5.37 1.66 16.15
CA ARG A 99 -6.40 2.43 15.45
C ARG A 99 -6.62 3.72 16.24
N ILE A 100 -6.30 4.85 15.63
CA ILE A 100 -6.55 6.17 16.20
C ILE A 100 -7.97 6.56 15.79
N THR A 101 -8.81 6.92 16.75
CA THR A 101 -10.14 7.48 16.52
C THR A 101 -10.07 9.01 16.53
N THR A 102 -11.13 9.66 16.03
CA THR A 102 -11.24 11.13 16.04
C THR A 102 -11.21 11.69 17.45
N ASP A 103 -11.81 10.99 18.41
CA ASP A 103 -11.90 11.40 19.82
C ASP A 103 -10.50 11.57 20.45
N ILE A 104 -9.59 10.64 20.15
CA ILE A 104 -8.19 10.66 20.59
C ILE A 104 -7.43 11.86 20.00
N ALA A 105 -7.78 12.27 18.77
CA ALA A 105 -7.16 13.45 18.15
C ALA A 105 -7.67 14.77 18.77
N GLU A 106 -8.90 14.79 19.28
CA GLU A 106 -9.53 15.96 19.91
C GLU A 106 -9.01 16.22 21.34
N GLU A 107 -8.71 15.17 22.12
CA GLU A 107 -8.13 15.28 23.48
C GLU A 107 -6.76 15.99 23.51
N ASN A 108 -6.05 16.04 22.38
CA ASN A 108 -4.75 16.69 22.26
C ASN A 108 -4.79 18.22 22.08
N ASN A 109 -5.95 18.88 22.26
CA ASN A 109 -6.09 20.33 22.33
C ASN A 109 -5.52 21.14 21.13
N VAL A 110 -5.42 20.55 19.92
CA VAL A 110 -4.99 21.28 18.72
C VAL A 110 -6.21 21.76 17.92
N THR A 111 -6.25 23.06 17.63
CA THR A 111 -7.31 23.74 16.88
C THR A 111 -7.78 23.01 15.61
N ASN A 112 -9.00 22.46 15.72
CA ASN A 112 -10.06 22.08 14.78
C ASN A 112 -9.87 22.03 13.25
N THR A 113 -8.68 21.75 12.72
CA THR A 113 -8.51 21.45 11.29
C THR A 113 -8.01 20.03 11.09
N ILE A 114 -8.87 19.16 10.57
CA ILE A 114 -8.61 17.72 10.31
C ILE A 114 -7.28 17.50 9.55
N SER A 115 -6.93 18.40 8.65
CA SER A 115 -5.68 18.35 7.88
C SER A 115 -4.41 18.36 8.74
N LYS A 116 -4.45 18.95 9.95
CA LYS A 116 -3.33 18.92 10.89
C LYS A 116 -3.09 17.53 11.48
N TYR A 117 -4.11 16.67 11.50
CA TYR A 117 -4.04 15.32 12.04
C TYR A 117 -3.86 14.25 10.97
N THR A 118 -4.02 14.59 9.70
CA THR A 118 -3.81 13.67 8.59
C THR A 118 -2.32 13.58 8.25
N GLY A 119 -1.80 12.35 8.21
CA GLY A 119 -0.46 12.08 7.71
C GLY A 119 -0.44 12.03 6.17
N PRO A 120 0.75 12.00 5.55
CA PRO A 120 0.90 11.95 4.09
C PRO A 120 0.21 10.75 3.41
N CYS A 121 -0.03 9.68 4.17
CA CYS A 121 -0.80 8.51 3.73
C CYS A 121 -2.33 8.70 3.72
N GLY A 122 -2.84 9.90 4.04
CA GLY A 122 -4.29 10.19 4.09
C GLY A 122 -5.02 9.61 5.32
N LYS A 123 -4.30 8.95 6.25
CA LYS A 123 -4.84 8.47 7.54
C LYS A 123 -4.36 9.37 8.68
N LEU A 124 -4.98 9.25 9.85
CA LEU A 124 -4.51 9.95 11.05
C LEU A 124 -3.03 9.65 11.34
N LYS A 125 -2.31 10.68 11.81
CA LYS A 125 -0.87 10.64 12.11
C LYS A 125 -0.57 9.57 13.16
N CYS A 126 0.34 8.66 12.83
CA CYS A 126 0.71 7.56 13.74
C CYS A 126 1.42 8.03 15.02
N CYS A 127 2.04 9.21 15.03
CA CYS A 127 2.66 9.79 16.23
C CYS A 127 1.64 10.14 17.33
N LEU A 128 0.38 10.42 16.98
CA LEU A 128 -0.67 10.68 17.98
C LEU A 128 -0.89 9.47 18.89
N SER A 129 -0.75 8.25 18.37
CA SER A 129 -0.83 7.04 19.19
C SER A 129 0.36 6.87 20.12
N PHE A 130 1.51 7.46 19.78
CA PHE A 130 2.73 7.36 20.58
C PHE A 130 2.73 8.35 21.74
N GLU A 131 2.16 9.54 21.55
CA GLU A 131 2.09 10.58 22.59
C GLU A 131 1.09 10.29 23.71
N ILE A 132 0.21 9.30 23.52
CA ILE A 132 -0.87 8.93 24.44
C ILE A 132 -0.51 7.67 25.26
N GLU A 133 0.60 7.02 24.90
CA GLU A 133 1.25 6.00 25.74
C GLU A 133 2.24 6.65 26.71
#